data_AF-E1LSD1-F1
#
_entry.id   AF-E1LSD1-F1
#
_cell.length_a   1.000
_cell.length_b   1.000
_cell.length_c   1.000
_cell.angle_alpha   90.00
_cell.angle_beta   90.00
_cell.angle_gamma   90.00
#
_symmetry.space_group_name_H-M   'P 1'
#
loop_
_entity.id
_entity.type
_entity.pdbx_description
1 polymer ?
#
loop_
_entity_poly.entity_id
_entity_poly.type
_entity_poly.pdbx_seq_one_letter_code
_entity_poly.pdbx_strand_id
1 'polypeptide(L)'
;MEHLGKVFREFRTSGNYSLKEAAGESCSTSQLSRFELGESDLAVSRFFELLDNIHVTIENFMDKARNFHNHEHVAMMGQIVPLYYSNDIAGFQKLQEEQLEKAKSSTNPLYFELNWILLQGLICQRDSSYHMKQDDLDKVADYLFKTEEWTMYELILFGNLYSFYDVDYVTRIGREVMEREEFYQEIGRHKRLVLILALNCYQHCLEHLSFDNASYFETYTEKIIGKGIKLYERNIFHYLKGFALYQKGQCTEGCKQMQEAMHIFDVLGLPEQVAYYQEHYEKFVKD
;
A
#
# COMPACT_ATOMS: atom_id res chain seq x y z
N MET A 1 -22.96 3.64 10.10
CA MET A 1 -22.42 4.96 10.52
C MET A 1 -23.59 5.78 11.03
N GLU A 2 -24.04 5.48 12.24
CA GLU A 2 -25.10 6.29 12.86
C GLU A 2 -24.45 7.62 13.26
N HIS A 3 -25.03 8.76 12.85
CA HIS A 3 -24.66 10.14 13.22
C HIS A 3 -23.82 11.00 12.26
N LEU A 4 -23.84 10.76 10.93
CA LEU A 4 -23.20 11.66 9.95
C LEU A 4 -23.66 13.13 10.11
N GLY A 5 -24.94 13.36 10.35
CA GLY A 5 -25.48 14.71 10.58
C GLY A 5 -24.92 15.41 11.82
N LYS A 6 -24.70 14.67 12.92
CA LYS A 6 -24.11 15.25 14.14
C LYS A 6 -22.65 15.68 13.88
N VAL A 7 -21.90 14.83 13.18
CA VAL A 7 -20.50 15.13 12.80
C VAL A 7 -20.45 16.39 11.91
N PHE A 8 -21.37 16.50 10.95
CA PHE A 8 -21.47 17.67 10.08
C PHE A 8 -21.76 18.93 10.90
N ARG A 9 -22.73 18.87 11.81
CA ARG A 9 -23.07 19.97 12.72
C ARG A 9 -21.86 20.46 13.49
N GLU A 10 -21.05 19.55 14.03
CA GLU A 10 -19.86 19.93 14.80
C GLU A 10 -18.84 20.68 13.93
N PHE A 11 -18.57 20.22 12.70
CA PHE A 11 -17.71 20.95 11.76
C PHE A 11 -18.28 22.32 11.42
N ARG A 12 -19.57 22.39 11.07
CA ARG A 12 -20.26 23.64 10.76
C ARG A 12 -20.15 24.64 11.91
N THR A 13 -20.48 24.22 13.13
CA THR A 13 -20.47 25.11 14.30
C THR A 13 -19.05 25.51 14.73
N SER A 14 -18.07 24.61 14.62
CA SER A 14 -16.67 24.95 14.95
C SER A 14 -16.06 25.92 13.93
N GLY A 15 -16.47 25.83 12.66
CA GLY A 15 -16.16 26.81 11.62
C GLY A 15 -16.98 28.11 11.69
N ASN A 16 -17.87 28.26 12.67
CA ASN A 16 -18.78 29.41 12.82
C ASN A 16 -19.74 29.65 11.64
N TYR A 17 -20.04 28.62 10.84
CA TYR A 17 -21.01 28.74 9.75
C TYR A 17 -22.45 28.66 10.27
N SER A 18 -23.30 29.55 9.81
CA SER A 18 -24.75 29.46 10.04
C SER A 18 -25.37 28.32 9.23
N LEU A 19 -26.59 27.89 9.62
CA LEU A 19 -27.36 26.94 8.81
C LEU A 19 -27.63 27.47 7.39
N LYS A 20 -27.76 28.79 7.22
CA LYS A 20 -28.04 29.40 5.91
C LYS A 20 -26.80 29.33 5.01
N GLU A 21 -25.63 29.66 5.55
CA GLU A 21 -24.36 29.58 4.81
C GLU A 21 -24.03 28.13 4.43
N ALA A 22 -24.14 27.20 5.38
CA ALA A 22 -23.86 25.80 5.12
C ALA A 22 -24.86 25.17 4.14
N ALA A 23 -26.15 25.52 4.23
CA ALA A 23 -27.17 24.98 3.33
C ALA A 23 -27.03 25.49 1.90
N GLY A 24 -26.60 26.74 1.72
CA GLY A 24 -26.41 27.37 0.42
C GLY A 24 -27.65 27.23 -0.48
N GLU A 25 -27.42 26.83 -1.73
CA GLU A 25 -28.48 26.44 -2.68
C GLU A 25 -28.77 24.92 -2.65
N SER A 26 -27.95 24.16 -1.93
CA SER A 26 -27.98 22.69 -1.91
C SER A 26 -29.23 22.12 -1.24
N CYS A 27 -29.73 22.78 -0.19
CA CYS A 27 -30.99 22.40 0.48
C CYS A 27 -31.58 23.56 1.31
N SER A 28 -32.78 23.35 1.87
CA SER A 28 -33.34 24.31 2.82
C SER A 28 -32.67 24.21 4.19
N THR A 29 -32.64 25.31 4.95
CA THR A 29 -32.15 25.32 6.34
C THR A 29 -32.89 24.32 7.24
N SER A 30 -34.18 24.09 6.98
CA SER A 30 -34.99 23.10 7.68
C SER A 30 -34.62 21.65 7.33
N GLN A 31 -34.21 21.39 6.09
CA GLN A 31 -33.69 20.08 5.69
C GLN A 31 -32.32 19.83 6.33
N LEU A 32 -31.41 20.82 6.26
CA LEU A 32 -30.10 20.72 6.91
C LEU A 32 -30.23 20.50 8.43
N SER A 33 -31.11 21.24 9.09
CA SER A 33 -31.33 21.09 10.53
C SER A 33 -31.82 19.69 10.90
N ARG A 34 -32.76 19.12 10.14
CA ARG A 34 -33.27 17.76 10.40
C ARG A 34 -32.18 16.71 10.15
N PHE A 35 -31.36 16.89 9.13
CA PHE A 35 -30.18 16.05 8.92
C PHE A 35 -29.21 16.12 10.10
N GLU A 36 -28.84 17.32 10.55
CA GLU A 36 -27.93 17.52 11.69
C GLU A 36 -28.44 16.89 13.00
N LEU A 37 -29.76 16.78 13.15
CA LEU A 37 -30.42 16.13 14.30
C LEU A 37 -30.57 14.61 14.13
N GLY A 38 -30.29 14.07 12.93
CA GLY A 38 -30.48 12.65 12.60
C GLY A 38 -31.94 12.27 12.32
N GLU A 39 -32.79 13.26 12.01
CA GLU A 39 -34.22 13.09 11.75
C GLU A 39 -34.52 12.80 10.26
N SER A 40 -33.55 13.06 9.38
CA SER A 40 -33.67 12.76 7.95
C SER A 40 -32.30 12.51 7.32
N ASP A 41 -32.26 11.62 6.32
CA ASP A 41 -31.08 11.44 5.48
C ASP A 41 -30.98 12.53 4.40
N LEU A 42 -29.77 12.71 3.86
CA LEU A 42 -29.50 13.56 2.70
C LEU A 42 -29.00 12.72 1.53
N ALA A 43 -29.36 13.16 0.32
CA ALA A 43 -28.76 12.63 -0.88
C ALA A 43 -27.25 12.93 -0.87
N VAL A 44 -26.45 11.94 -1.30
CA VAL A 44 -24.98 12.02 -1.30
C VAL A 44 -24.47 13.22 -2.12
N SER A 45 -25.09 13.51 -3.27
CA SER A 45 -24.71 14.68 -4.09
C SER A 45 -24.81 15.99 -3.32
N ARG A 46 -25.91 16.20 -2.59
CA ARG A 46 -26.09 17.38 -1.74
C ARG A 46 -25.11 17.39 -0.57
N PHE A 47 -24.79 16.23 -0.02
CA PHE A 47 -23.87 16.13 1.10
C PHE A 47 -22.46 16.63 0.73
N PHE A 48 -21.96 16.35 -0.48
CA PHE A 48 -20.70 16.91 -0.96
C PHE A 48 -20.75 18.43 -1.11
N GLU A 49 -21.82 18.98 -1.68
CA GLU A 49 -21.96 20.44 -1.79
C GLU A 49 -22.01 21.12 -0.41
N LEU A 50 -22.67 20.50 0.57
CA LEU A 50 -22.70 21.00 1.95
C LEU A 50 -21.31 21.02 2.61
N LEU A 51 -20.49 20.02 2.33
CA LEU A 51 -19.09 19.96 2.80
C LEU A 51 -18.25 21.07 2.15
N ASP A 52 -18.44 21.30 0.86
CA ASP A 52 -17.77 22.38 0.12
C ASP A 52 -18.15 23.77 0.67
N ASN A 53 -19.43 23.98 1.00
CA ASN A 53 -19.94 25.23 1.58
C ASN A 53 -19.30 25.59 2.94
N ILE A 54 -18.83 24.60 3.70
CA ILE A 54 -18.14 24.79 4.98
C ILE A 54 -16.62 24.58 4.88
N HIS A 55 -16.11 24.37 3.66
CA HIS A 55 -14.69 24.13 3.36
C HIS A 55 -14.10 22.95 4.12
N VAL A 56 -14.87 21.87 4.26
CA VAL A 56 -14.42 20.62 4.87
C VAL A 56 -14.31 19.55 3.80
N THR A 57 -13.11 18.99 3.63
CA THR A 57 -12.93 17.87 2.71
C THR A 57 -13.63 16.61 3.22
N ILE A 58 -14.02 15.72 2.30
CA ILE A 58 -14.66 14.45 2.68
C ILE A 58 -13.74 13.59 3.56
N GLU A 59 -12.43 13.66 3.37
CA GLU A 59 -11.43 12.94 4.18
C GLU A 59 -11.50 13.36 5.65
N ASN A 60 -11.38 14.67 5.93
CA ASN A 60 -11.47 15.19 7.29
C ASN A 60 -12.81 14.86 7.95
N PHE A 61 -13.89 14.94 7.15
CA PHE A 61 -15.21 14.57 7.62
C PHE A 61 -15.27 13.09 8.01
N MET A 62 -14.80 12.19 7.13
CA MET A 62 -14.86 10.75 7.33
C MET A 62 -13.94 10.27 8.44
N ASP A 63 -12.77 10.91 8.61
CA ASP A 63 -11.88 10.66 9.73
C ASP A 63 -12.62 10.90 11.05
N LYS A 64 -13.26 12.06 11.19
CA LYS A 64 -14.04 12.36 12.39
C LYS A 64 -15.28 11.47 12.53
N ALA A 65 -16.00 11.19 11.45
CA ALA A 65 -17.22 10.36 11.47
C ALA A 65 -16.95 8.91 11.91
N ARG A 66 -15.71 8.44 11.73
CA ARG A 66 -15.26 7.13 12.20
C ARG A 66 -14.58 7.20 13.58
N ASN A 67 -14.64 8.34 14.28
CA ASN A 67 -13.87 8.61 15.51
C ASN A 67 -12.37 8.39 15.31
N PHE A 68 -11.85 8.77 14.15
CA PHE A 68 -10.47 8.53 13.70
C PHE A 68 -10.08 7.04 13.65
N HIS A 69 -11.06 6.12 13.69
CA HIS A 69 -10.83 4.73 13.38
C HIS A 69 -10.74 4.54 11.87
N ASN A 70 -9.68 3.87 11.47
CA ASN A 70 -9.44 3.48 10.10
C ASN A 70 -10.53 2.51 9.59
N HIS A 71 -10.83 2.56 8.28
CA HIS A 71 -11.62 1.52 7.62
C HIS A 71 -10.99 0.15 7.90
N GLU A 72 -11.78 -0.93 7.95
CA GLU A 72 -11.32 -2.27 8.40
C GLU A 72 -10.00 -2.70 7.74
N HIS A 73 -9.87 -2.48 6.43
CA HIS A 73 -8.62 -2.68 5.68
C HIS A 73 -7.43 -1.89 6.25
N VAL A 74 -7.59 -0.58 6.44
CA VAL A 74 -6.53 0.30 6.95
C VAL A 74 -6.21 0.00 8.41
N ALA A 75 -7.21 -0.46 9.20
CA ALA A 75 -7.02 -0.91 10.56
C ALA A 75 -6.19 -2.21 10.63
N MET A 76 -6.42 -3.15 9.72
CA MET A 76 -5.60 -4.36 9.59
C MET A 76 -4.17 -4.01 9.17
N MET A 77 -4.00 -3.17 8.16
CA MET A 77 -2.66 -2.72 7.70
C MET A 77 -1.88 -2.01 8.82
N GLY A 78 -2.57 -1.23 9.67
CA GLY A 78 -1.96 -0.61 10.85
C GLY A 78 -1.44 -1.60 11.89
N GLN A 79 -1.99 -2.82 11.94
CA GLN A 79 -1.53 -3.89 12.83
C GLN A 79 -0.38 -4.71 12.22
N ILE A 80 -0.31 -4.82 10.90
CA ILE A 80 0.76 -5.56 10.20
C ILE A 80 2.13 -4.95 10.47
N VAL A 81 2.24 -3.62 10.37
CA VAL A 81 3.52 -2.90 10.50
C VAL A 81 4.26 -3.23 11.81
N PRO A 82 3.67 -3.04 13.01
CA PRO A 82 4.38 -3.34 14.25
C PRO A 82 4.77 -4.82 14.35
N LEU A 83 3.88 -5.75 13.95
CA LEU A 83 4.16 -7.18 13.97
C LEU A 83 5.34 -7.55 13.05
N TYR A 84 5.41 -6.92 11.88
CA TYR A 84 6.47 -7.15 10.91
C TYR A 84 7.84 -6.70 11.43
N TYR A 85 7.90 -5.56 12.13
CA TYR A 85 9.14 -5.03 12.70
C TYR A 85 9.55 -5.71 14.00
N SER A 86 8.60 -6.21 14.80
CA SER A 86 8.89 -7.00 16.01
C SER A 86 9.13 -8.48 15.73
N ASN A 87 9.07 -8.91 14.46
CA ASN A 87 9.14 -10.31 14.05
C ASN A 87 8.14 -11.22 14.79
N ASP A 88 6.93 -10.72 15.03
CA ASP A 88 5.92 -11.40 15.84
C ASP A 88 5.05 -12.34 14.98
N ILE A 89 5.57 -13.54 14.74
CA ILE A 89 4.88 -14.61 13.98
C ILE A 89 3.56 -15.02 14.66
N ALA A 90 3.53 -15.09 15.99
CA ALA A 90 2.33 -15.45 16.73
C ALA A 90 1.22 -14.40 16.57
N GLY A 91 1.59 -13.12 16.56
CA GLY A 91 0.67 -12.02 16.25
C GLY A 91 0.09 -12.12 14.84
N PHE A 92 0.91 -12.47 13.83
CA PHE A 92 0.41 -12.72 12.48
C PHE A 92 -0.56 -13.91 12.41
N GLN A 93 -0.26 -15.02 13.10
CA GLN A 93 -1.13 -16.20 13.18
C GLN A 93 -2.47 -15.88 13.84
N LYS A 94 -2.47 -15.06 14.89
CA LYS A 94 -3.71 -14.58 15.50
C LYS A 94 -4.55 -13.77 14.52
N LEU A 95 -3.94 -12.86 13.75
CA LEU A 95 -4.65 -12.11 12.71
C LEU A 95 -5.20 -13.04 11.62
N GLN A 96 -4.46 -14.09 11.26
CA GLN A 96 -4.91 -15.11 10.32
C GLN A 96 -6.17 -15.82 10.84
N GLU A 97 -6.20 -16.25 12.10
CA GLU A 97 -7.39 -16.85 12.73
C GLU A 97 -8.60 -15.89 12.68
N GLU A 98 -8.38 -14.61 12.98
CA GLU A 98 -9.43 -13.59 12.89
C GLU A 98 -9.98 -13.44 11.45
N GLN A 99 -9.12 -13.49 10.42
CA GLN A 99 -9.58 -13.46 9.03
C GLN A 99 -10.42 -14.70 8.69
N LEU A 100 -10.01 -15.89 9.15
CA LEU A 100 -10.77 -17.13 8.92
C LEU A 100 -12.15 -17.09 9.59
N GLU A 101 -12.25 -16.58 10.82
CA GLU A 101 -13.55 -16.43 11.48
C GLU A 101 -14.46 -15.44 10.76
N LYS A 102 -13.91 -14.33 10.26
CA LYS A 102 -14.67 -13.37 9.44
C LYS A 102 -15.12 -14.00 8.12
N ALA A 103 -14.28 -14.77 7.46
CA ALA A 103 -14.63 -15.46 6.21
C ALA A 103 -15.87 -16.36 6.37
N LYS A 104 -15.99 -17.08 7.49
CA LYS A 104 -17.13 -17.97 7.78
C LYS A 104 -18.48 -17.24 7.88
N SER A 105 -18.47 -15.98 8.29
CA SER A 105 -19.67 -15.19 8.55
C SER A 105 -19.95 -14.11 7.49
N SER A 106 -19.05 -13.99 6.50
CA SER A 106 -19.09 -12.94 5.47
C SER A 106 -19.90 -13.35 4.24
N THR A 107 -20.58 -12.38 3.64
CA THR A 107 -21.16 -12.50 2.29
C THR A 107 -20.11 -12.42 1.18
N ASN A 108 -18.90 -11.96 1.50
CA ASN A 108 -17.72 -11.95 0.63
C ASN A 108 -16.52 -12.62 1.35
N PRO A 109 -16.43 -13.96 1.33
CA PRO A 109 -15.36 -14.68 2.01
C PRO A 109 -14.00 -14.50 1.34
N LEU A 110 -13.97 -14.30 0.01
CA LEU A 110 -12.74 -14.19 -0.77
C LEU A 110 -11.82 -13.08 -0.24
N TYR A 111 -12.38 -11.92 0.11
CA TYR A 111 -11.60 -10.82 0.67
C TYR A 111 -10.83 -11.21 1.95
N PHE A 112 -11.47 -11.96 2.84
CA PHE A 112 -10.85 -12.42 4.08
C PHE A 112 -9.83 -13.55 3.82
N GLU A 113 -10.09 -14.40 2.82
CA GLU A 113 -9.12 -15.40 2.38
C GLU A 113 -7.85 -14.74 1.78
N LEU A 114 -7.99 -13.72 0.94
CA LEU A 114 -6.86 -12.98 0.37
C LEU A 114 -6.04 -12.28 1.48
N ASN A 115 -6.70 -11.72 2.49
CA ASN A 115 -6.03 -11.16 3.66
C ASN A 115 -5.25 -12.22 4.45
N TRP A 116 -5.81 -13.42 4.61
CA TRP A 116 -5.11 -14.54 5.22
C TRP A 116 -3.84 -14.93 4.43
N ILE A 117 -3.95 -14.98 3.09
CA ILE A 117 -2.83 -15.31 2.19
C ILE A 117 -1.74 -14.23 2.26
N LEU A 118 -2.12 -12.94 2.30
CA LEU A 118 -1.20 -11.84 2.52
C LEU A 118 -0.39 -12.04 3.82
N LEU A 119 -1.08 -12.33 4.93
CA LEU A 119 -0.42 -12.59 6.22
C LEU A 119 0.50 -13.82 6.15
N GLN A 120 0.10 -14.86 5.42
CA GLN A 120 0.92 -16.06 5.22
C GLN A 120 2.22 -15.70 4.48
N GLY A 121 2.14 -14.85 3.44
CA GLY A 121 3.31 -14.35 2.73
C GLY A 121 4.27 -13.58 3.64
N LEU A 122 3.73 -12.71 4.50
CA LEU A 122 4.54 -11.96 5.48
C LEU A 122 5.23 -12.87 6.50
N ILE A 123 4.56 -13.94 6.95
CA ILE A 123 5.18 -14.96 7.81
C ILE A 123 6.33 -15.67 7.07
N CYS A 124 6.11 -16.08 5.81
CA CYS A 124 7.13 -16.79 5.03
C CYS A 124 8.37 -15.93 4.73
N GLN A 125 8.21 -14.61 4.64
CA GLN A 125 9.34 -13.67 4.51
C GLN A 125 10.18 -13.55 5.78
N ARG A 126 9.64 -13.94 6.94
CA ARG A 126 10.29 -13.81 8.25
C ARG A 126 10.80 -15.12 8.81
N ASP A 127 10.17 -16.22 8.44
CA ASP A 127 10.53 -17.55 8.90
C ASP A 127 10.47 -18.53 7.73
N SER A 128 11.65 -18.97 7.30
CA SER A 128 11.83 -19.90 6.18
C SER A 128 11.30 -21.32 6.44
N SER A 129 10.84 -21.63 7.66
CA SER A 129 10.13 -22.89 7.93
C SER A 129 8.70 -22.89 7.38
N TYR A 130 8.13 -21.70 7.12
CA TYR A 130 6.82 -21.53 6.51
C TYR A 130 6.92 -21.38 4.98
N HIS A 131 5.89 -21.84 4.29
CA HIS A 131 5.86 -21.85 2.83
C HIS A 131 4.48 -21.42 2.33
N MET A 132 4.45 -20.78 1.17
CA MET A 132 3.23 -20.48 0.43
C MET A 132 2.73 -21.73 -0.29
N LYS A 133 1.41 -21.94 -0.33
CA LYS A 133 0.80 -22.98 -1.16
C LYS A 133 0.53 -22.42 -2.55
N GLN A 134 0.74 -23.25 -3.58
CA GLN A 134 0.45 -22.84 -4.95
C GLN A 134 -1.02 -22.45 -5.14
N ASP A 135 -1.96 -23.21 -4.59
CA ASP A 135 -3.41 -22.89 -4.66
C ASP A 135 -3.74 -21.51 -4.08
N ASP A 136 -3.01 -21.06 -3.05
CA ASP A 136 -3.20 -19.73 -2.46
C ASP A 136 -2.63 -18.64 -3.39
N LEU A 137 -1.46 -18.86 -3.98
CA LEU A 137 -0.87 -17.96 -4.97
C LEU A 137 -1.73 -17.85 -6.23
N ASP A 138 -2.25 -18.98 -6.71
CA ASP A 138 -3.14 -19.04 -7.88
C ASP A 138 -4.43 -18.27 -7.60
N LYS A 139 -5.00 -18.40 -6.40
CA LYS A 139 -6.20 -17.65 -5.98
C LYS A 139 -5.97 -16.14 -5.99
N VAL A 140 -4.84 -15.68 -5.46
CA VAL A 140 -4.46 -14.26 -5.52
C VAL A 140 -4.24 -13.81 -6.96
N ALA A 141 -3.56 -14.61 -7.78
CA ALA A 141 -3.31 -14.28 -9.18
C ALA A 141 -4.60 -14.15 -9.99
N ASP A 142 -5.53 -15.08 -9.77
CA ASP A 142 -6.87 -15.08 -10.34
C ASP A 142 -7.66 -13.83 -9.96
N TYR A 143 -7.60 -13.43 -8.70
CA TYR A 143 -8.25 -12.22 -8.19
C TYR A 143 -7.67 -10.97 -8.88
N LEU A 144 -6.34 -10.82 -8.87
CA LEU A 144 -5.66 -9.68 -9.46
C LEU A 144 -5.91 -9.56 -10.97
N PHE A 145 -5.94 -10.69 -11.68
CA PHE A 145 -6.22 -10.72 -13.12
C PHE A 145 -7.67 -10.36 -13.48
N LYS A 146 -8.63 -10.73 -12.63
CA LYS A 146 -10.06 -10.40 -12.83
C LYS A 146 -10.39 -8.95 -12.45
N THR A 147 -9.49 -8.24 -11.78
CA THR A 147 -9.72 -6.89 -11.27
C THR A 147 -9.28 -5.85 -12.29
N GLU A 148 -10.24 -5.12 -12.86
CA GLU A 148 -9.99 -4.09 -13.87
C GLU A 148 -9.36 -2.82 -13.28
N GLU A 149 -9.87 -2.35 -12.14
CA GLU A 149 -9.42 -1.12 -11.49
C GLU A 149 -8.75 -1.45 -10.15
N TRP A 150 -7.42 -1.33 -10.11
CA TRP A 150 -6.65 -1.62 -8.90
C TRP A 150 -6.69 -0.42 -7.94
N THR A 151 -6.97 -0.72 -6.68
CA THR A 151 -6.89 0.21 -5.56
C THR A 151 -5.59 -0.01 -4.79
N MET A 152 -5.42 0.69 -3.66
CA MET A 152 -4.33 0.38 -2.72
C MET A 152 -4.32 -1.08 -2.29
N TYR A 153 -5.49 -1.74 -2.21
CA TYR A 153 -5.57 -3.13 -1.75
C TYR A 153 -4.82 -4.07 -2.68
N GLU A 154 -5.13 -4.03 -3.98
CA GLU A 154 -4.49 -4.87 -4.99
C GLU A 154 -2.99 -4.60 -5.07
N LEU A 155 -2.60 -3.32 -5.02
CA LEU A 155 -1.19 -2.90 -5.03
C LEU A 155 -0.43 -3.44 -3.81
N ILE A 156 -1.03 -3.45 -2.61
CA ILE A 156 -0.43 -4.01 -1.40
C ILE A 156 -0.35 -5.53 -1.50
N LEU A 157 -1.40 -6.19 -1.98
CA LEU A 157 -1.47 -7.64 -2.12
C LEU A 157 -0.37 -8.13 -3.07
N PHE A 158 -0.29 -7.56 -4.27
CA PHE A 158 0.79 -7.84 -5.22
C PHE A 158 2.17 -7.49 -4.65
N GLY A 159 2.31 -6.29 -4.07
CA GLY A 159 3.59 -5.78 -3.60
C GLY A 159 4.23 -6.55 -2.46
N ASN A 160 3.43 -7.29 -1.68
CA ASN A 160 3.94 -8.16 -0.61
C ASN A 160 4.07 -9.62 -1.02
N LEU A 161 3.46 -10.04 -2.13
CA LEU A 161 3.49 -11.43 -2.60
C LEU A 161 4.34 -11.63 -3.84
N TYR A 162 4.84 -10.57 -4.49
CA TYR A 162 5.58 -10.62 -5.75
C TYR A 162 6.74 -11.64 -5.74
N SER A 163 7.47 -11.74 -4.62
CA SER A 163 8.64 -12.62 -4.50
C SER A 163 8.32 -14.11 -4.58
N PHE A 164 7.04 -14.50 -4.44
CA PHE A 164 6.58 -15.88 -4.54
C PHE A 164 6.09 -16.26 -5.94
N TYR A 165 5.99 -15.30 -6.87
CA TYR A 165 5.61 -15.55 -8.25
C TYR A 165 6.83 -15.68 -9.15
N ASP A 166 6.62 -16.25 -10.34
CA ASP A 166 7.65 -16.28 -11.37
C ASP A 166 7.87 -14.89 -11.99
N VAL A 167 9.08 -14.70 -12.51
CA VAL A 167 9.51 -13.41 -13.06
C VAL A 167 8.66 -12.94 -14.24
N ASP A 168 8.08 -13.85 -15.03
CA ASP A 168 7.25 -13.48 -16.19
C ASP A 168 5.89 -12.93 -15.72
N TYR A 169 5.27 -13.57 -14.73
CA TYR A 169 4.06 -13.07 -14.08
C TYR A 169 4.30 -11.70 -13.44
N VAL A 170 5.34 -11.56 -12.61
CA VAL A 170 5.69 -10.30 -11.94
C VAL A 170 5.96 -9.20 -12.95
N THR A 171 6.68 -9.51 -14.04
CA THR A 171 6.95 -8.55 -15.11
C THR A 171 5.67 -8.07 -15.78
N ARG A 172 4.77 -8.99 -16.13
CA ARG A 172 3.52 -8.66 -16.83
C ARG A 172 2.63 -7.76 -15.98
N ILE A 173 2.38 -8.17 -14.74
CA ILE A 173 1.54 -7.42 -13.79
C ILE A 173 2.19 -6.09 -13.42
N GLY A 174 3.50 -6.10 -13.16
CA GLY A 174 4.26 -4.88 -12.86
C GLY A 174 4.13 -3.83 -13.98
N ARG A 175 4.25 -4.24 -15.25
CA ARG A 175 4.08 -3.34 -16.40
C ARG A 175 2.66 -2.76 -16.46
N GLU A 176 1.63 -3.57 -16.25
CA GLU A 176 0.24 -3.11 -16.25
C GLU A 176 0.01 -2.03 -15.17
N VAL A 177 0.56 -2.21 -13.97
CA VAL A 177 0.51 -1.21 -12.90
C VAL A 177 1.23 0.08 -13.32
N MET A 178 2.41 -0.03 -13.95
CA MET A 178 3.19 1.13 -14.39
C MET A 178 2.55 1.88 -15.56
N GLU A 179 1.83 1.20 -16.44
CA GLU A 179 1.12 1.82 -17.57
C GLU A 179 -0.12 2.61 -17.13
N ARG A 180 -0.72 2.24 -15.99
CA ARG A 180 -1.85 2.93 -15.38
C ARG A 180 -1.44 4.06 -14.41
N GLU A 181 -0.19 4.54 -14.48
CA GLU A 181 0.36 5.58 -13.59
C GLU A 181 -0.57 6.79 -13.43
N GLU A 182 -1.15 7.28 -14.53
CA GLU A 182 -1.99 8.49 -14.57
C GLU A 182 -3.21 8.39 -13.64
N PHE A 183 -3.78 7.20 -13.47
CA PHE A 183 -4.90 6.94 -12.55
C PHE A 183 -4.49 7.11 -11.08
N TYR A 184 -3.21 6.91 -10.77
CA TYR A 184 -2.66 6.97 -9.43
C TYR A 184 -2.03 8.32 -9.06
N GLN A 185 -1.92 9.27 -10.00
CA GLN A 185 -1.13 10.50 -9.79
C GLN A 185 -1.78 11.50 -8.83
N GLU A 186 -3.10 11.56 -8.75
CA GLU A 186 -3.82 12.54 -7.92
C GLU A 186 -3.74 12.25 -6.42
N ILE A 187 -3.33 11.03 -6.02
CA ILE A 187 -3.21 10.63 -4.62
C ILE A 187 -1.74 10.34 -4.31
N GLY A 188 -1.08 11.25 -3.60
CA GLY A 188 0.36 11.16 -3.30
C GLY A 188 0.81 9.84 -2.65
N ARG A 189 -0.07 9.16 -1.88
CA ARG A 189 0.20 7.83 -1.32
C ARG A 189 0.30 6.75 -2.40
N HIS A 190 -0.52 6.81 -3.44
CA HIS A 190 -0.49 5.83 -4.54
C HIS A 190 0.80 5.97 -5.35
N LYS A 191 1.24 7.20 -5.62
CA LYS A 191 2.50 7.45 -6.34
C LYS A 191 3.72 6.85 -5.65
N ARG A 192 3.78 6.93 -4.31
CA ARG A 192 4.86 6.30 -3.53
C ARG A 192 4.78 4.77 -3.62
N LEU A 193 3.58 4.20 -3.52
CA LEU A 193 3.37 2.75 -3.60
C LEU A 193 3.77 2.20 -4.97
N VAL A 194 3.39 2.87 -6.07
CA VAL A 194 3.78 2.51 -7.44
C VAL A 194 5.31 2.53 -7.60
N LEU A 195 6.00 3.52 -7.01
CA LEU A 195 7.46 3.57 -7.03
C LEU A 195 8.09 2.39 -6.29
N ILE A 196 7.56 2.01 -5.11
CA ILE A 196 8.03 0.84 -4.36
C ILE A 196 7.80 -0.44 -5.17
N LEU A 197 6.64 -0.57 -5.81
CA LEU A 197 6.34 -1.72 -6.69
C LEU A 197 7.30 -1.81 -7.88
N ALA A 198 7.65 -0.68 -8.49
CA ALA A 198 8.63 -0.65 -9.57
C ALA A 198 10.01 -1.14 -9.10
N LEU A 199 10.43 -0.74 -7.89
CA LEU A 199 11.67 -1.21 -7.27
C LEU A 199 11.61 -2.72 -6.97
N ASN A 200 10.49 -3.22 -6.43
CA ASN A 200 10.29 -4.66 -6.17
C ASN A 200 10.36 -5.48 -7.46
N CYS A 201 9.68 -5.02 -8.53
CA CYS A 201 9.74 -5.66 -9.84
C CYS A 201 11.14 -5.63 -10.43
N TYR A 202 11.86 -4.50 -10.29
CA TYR A 202 13.24 -4.37 -10.74
C TYR A 202 14.15 -5.37 -10.01
N GLN A 203 14.08 -5.42 -8.68
CA GLN A 203 14.84 -6.37 -7.87
C GLN A 203 14.54 -7.81 -8.31
N HIS A 204 13.27 -8.19 -8.41
CA HIS A 204 12.88 -9.55 -8.78
C HIS A 204 13.39 -9.96 -10.17
N CYS A 205 13.37 -9.04 -11.14
CA CYS A 205 13.96 -9.27 -12.46
C CYS A 205 15.47 -9.50 -12.38
N LEU A 206 16.18 -8.71 -11.56
CA LEU A 206 17.63 -8.87 -11.37
C LEU A 206 17.98 -10.19 -10.67
N GLU A 207 17.22 -10.60 -9.65
CA GLU A 207 17.37 -11.87 -8.95
C GLU A 207 17.26 -13.08 -9.90
N HIS A 208 16.45 -12.94 -10.96
CA HIS A 208 16.21 -13.96 -11.99
C HIS A 208 17.00 -13.73 -13.29
N LEU A 209 17.96 -12.80 -13.31
CA LEU A 209 18.80 -12.47 -14.48
C LEU A 209 17.99 -12.03 -15.73
N SER A 210 16.76 -11.55 -15.53
CA SER A 210 15.87 -11.08 -16.59
C SER A 210 16.18 -9.62 -16.95
N PHE A 211 17.37 -9.38 -17.52
CA PHE A 211 17.91 -8.02 -17.69
C PHE A 211 17.10 -7.13 -18.64
N ASP A 212 16.48 -7.70 -19.67
CA ASP A 212 15.64 -6.93 -20.60
C ASP A 212 14.40 -6.38 -19.91
N ASN A 213 13.77 -7.18 -19.04
CA ASN A 213 12.64 -6.75 -18.22
C ASN A 213 13.08 -5.80 -17.10
N ALA A 214 14.23 -6.08 -16.47
CA ALA A 214 14.79 -5.21 -15.44
C ALA A 214 15.02 -3.79 -15.98
N SER A 215 15.49 -3.64 -17.22
CA SER A 215 15.72 -2.35 -17.88
C SER A 215 14.47 -1.48 -17.98
N TYR A 216 13.30 -2.09 -18.21
CA TYR A 216 12.02 -1.38 -18.21
C TYR A 216 11.73 -0.75 -16.84
N PHE A 217 11.82 -1.55 -15.77
CA PHE A 217 11.54 -1.08 -14.41
C PHE A 217 12.59 -0.09 -13.91
N GLU A 218 13.85 -0.24 -14.30
CA GLU A 218 14.91 0.73 -14.03
C GLU A 218 14.56 2.10 -14.64
N THR A 219 14.27 2.12 -15.95
CA THR A 219 13.95 3.36 -16.68
C THR A 219 12.71 4.03 -16.10
N TYR A 220 11.68 3.25 -15.77
CA TYR A 220 10.46 3.78 -15.17
C TYR A 220 10.70 4.34 -13.76
N THR A 221 11.49 3.63 -12.95
CA THR A 221 11.88 4.09 -11.60
C THR A 221 12.62 5.43 -11.67
N GLU A 222 13.56 5.59 -12.61
CA GLU A 222 14.28 6.85 -12.82
C GLU A 222 13.32 8.01 -13.19
N LYS A 223 12.37 7.75 -14.09
CA LYS A 223 11.34 8.71 -14.49
C LYS A 223 10.53 9.19 -13.28
N ILE A 224 10.02 8.27 -12.44
CA ILE A 224 9.19 8.63 -11.28
C ILE A 224 9.98 9.29 -10.17
N ILE A 225 11.21 8.81 -9.88
CA ILE A 225 12.08 9.45 -8.88
C ILE A 225 12.30 10.91 -9.26
N GLY A 226 12.62 11.17 -10.53
CA GLY A 226 12.75 12.51 -11.10
C GLY A 226 13.65 13.41 -10.25
N LYS A 227 13.25 14.68 -10.10
CA LYS A 227 13.98 15.69 -9.30
C LYS A 227 13.47 15.84 -7.85
N GLY A 228 12.53 15.00 -7.42
CA GLY A 228 11.99 15.07 -6.07
C GLY A 228 12.95 14.52 -5.00
N ILE A 229 12.74 14.97 -3.75
CA ILE A 229 13.41 14.43 -2.57
C ILE A 229 12.71 13.12 -2.19
N LYS A 230 13.31 11.99 -2.56
CA LYS A 230 12.82 10.61 -2.34
C LYS A 230 13.95 9.75 -1.79
N LEU A 231 14.46 10.13 -0.61
CA LEU A 231 15.75 9.62 -0.10
C LEU A 231 15.73 8.10 0.11
N TYR A 232 14.64 7.58 0.67
CA TYR A 232 14.48 6.14 0.92
C TYR A 232 14.49 5.35 -0.39
N GLU A 233 13.62 5.70 -1.33
CA GLU A 233 13.48 5.01 -2.61
C GLU A 233 14.74 5.16 -3.47
N ARG A 234 15.43 6.30 -3.37
CA ARG A 234 16.74 6.50 -4.03
C ARG A 234 17.82 5.60 -3.45
N ASN A 235 17.84 5.38 -2.13
CA ASN A 235 18.83 4.50 -1.52
C ASN A 235 18.60 3.03 -1.93
N ILE A 236 17.34 2.60 -1.97
CA ILE A 236 16.98 1.27 -2.52
C ILE A 236 17.41 1.18 -3.98
N PHE A 237 17.09 2.19 -4.79
CA PHE A 237 17.49 2.19 -6.19
C PHE A 237 19.02 2.16 -6.36
N HIS A 238 19.78 2.86 -5.51
CA HIS A 238 21.24 2.81 -5.48
C HIS A 238 21.75 1.40 -5.20
N TYR A 239 21.18 0.71 -4.20
CA TYR A 239 21.49 -0.69 -3.92
C TYR A 239 21.21 -1.59 -5.14
N LEU A 240 20.02 -1.47 -5.74
CA LEU A 240 19.61 -2.31 -6.88
C LEU A 240 20.45 -2.04 -8.14
N LYS A 241 20.90 -0.80 -8.36
CA LYS A 241 21.89 -0.49 -9.40
C LYS A 241 23.22 -1.19 -9.14
N GLY A 242 23.70 -1.16 -7.90
CA GLY A 242 24.88 -1.93 -7.50
C GLY A 242 24.72 -3.42 -7.76
N PHE A 243 23.54 -3.97 -7.40
CA PHE A 243 23.22 -5.37 -7.66
C PHE A 243 23.19 -5.69 -9.17
N ALA A 244 22.63 -4.81 -9.99
CA ALA A 244 22.63 -4.97 -11.44
C ALA A 244 24.05 -4.95 -12.04
N LEU A 245 24.93 -4.07 -11.54
CA LEU A 245 26.35 -4.05 -11.95
C LEU A 245 27.04 -5.38 -11.59
N TYR A 246 26.83 -5.87 -10.37
CA TYR A 246 27.36 -7.16 -9.91
C TYR A 246 26.88 -8.31 -10.81
N GLN A 247 25.58 -8.41 -11.06
CA GLN A 247 24.98 -9.44 -11.92
C GLN A 247 25.47 -9.38 -13.37
N LYS A 248 25.90 -8.21 -13.85
CA LYS A 248 26.50 -8.00 -15.17
C LYS A 248 28.03 -8.21 -15.19
N GLY A 249 28.63 -8.65 -14.08
CA GLY A 249 30.06 -8.98 -13.97
C GLY A 249 30.96 -7.83 -13.53
N GLN A 250 30.41 -6.65 -13.22
CA GLN A 250 31.16 -5.51 -12.68
C GLN A 250 31.24 -5.59 -11.16
N CYS A 251 31.78 -6.71 -10.65
CA CYS A 251 31.62 -7.13 -9.25
C CYS A 251 32.13 -6.10 -8.24
N THR A 252 33.32 -5.54 -8.43
CA THR A 252 33.93 -4.59 -7.47
C THR A 252 33.08 -3.32 -7.30
N GLU A 253 32.64 -2.73 -8.42
CA GLU A 253 31.81 -1.52 -8.37
C GLU A 253 30.41 -1.82 -7.84
N GLY A 254 29.82 -2.94 -8.27
CA GLY A 254 28.51 -3.37 -7.79
C GLY A 254 28.49 -3.64 -6.28
N CYS A 255 29.47 -4.39 -5.76
CA CYS A 255 29.59 -4.66 -4.33
C CYS A 255 29.79 -3.39 -3.51
N LYS A 256 30.67 -2.49 -3.97
CA LYS A 256 30.88 -1.19 -3.31
C LYS A 256 29.59 -0.40 -3.23
N GLN A 257 28.84 -0.31 -4.33
CA GLN A 257 27.58 0.44 -4.39
C GLN A 257 26.50 -0.16 -3.47
N MET A 258 26.39 -1.49 -3.43
CA MET A 258 25.48 -2.19 -2.49
C MET A 258 25.86 -1.91 -1.02
N GLN A 259 27.16 -1.98 -0.69
CA GLN A 259 27.66 -1.69 0.66
C GLN A 259 27.43 -0.23 1.07
N GLU A 260 27.60 0.72 0.16
CA GLU A 260 27.28 2.14 0.41
C GLU A 260 25.81 2.33 0.78
N ALA A 261 24.89 1.69 0.06
CA ALA A 261 23.46 1.77 0.38
C ALA A 261 23.12 1.19 1.75
N MET A 262 23.73 0.05 2.12
CA MET A 262 23.57 -0.54 3.45
C MET A 262 24.15 0.37 4.55
N HIS A 263 25.31 0.99 4.30
CA HIS A 263 25.88 1.97 5.22
C HIS A 263 24.98 3.20 5.42
N ILE A 264 24.30 3.67 4.37
CA ILE A 264 23.33 4.77 4.50
C ILE A 264 22.18 4.37 5.45
N PHE A 265 21.67 3.14 5.36
CA PHE A 265 20.65 2.67 6.30
C PHE A 265 21.17 2.58 7.75
N ASP A 266 22.41 2.12 7.92
CA ASP A 266 23.07 2.07 9.23
C ASP A 266 23.24 3.46 9.85
N VAL A 267 23.74 4.44 9.09
CA VAL A 267 23.88 5.83 9.52
C VAL A 267 22.55 6.46 9.92
N LEU A 268 21.45 6.07 9.26
CA LEU A 268 20.10 6.54 9.56
C LEU A 268 19.44 5.78 10.73
N GLY A 269 20.12 4.78 11.31
CA GLY A 269 19.59 4.00 12.43
C GLY A 269 18.45 3.07 12.04
N LEU A 270 18.54 2.44 10.86
CA LEU A 270 17.54 1.50 10.32
C LEU A 270 18.08 0.06 10.29
N PRO A 271 18.31 -0.58 11.44
CA PRO A 271 18.99 -1.89 11.53
C PRO A 271 18.21 -3.00 10.82
N GLU A 272 16.88 -2.93 10.76
CA GLU A 272 16.06 -3.93 10.06
C GLU A 272 16.25 -3.86 8.54
N GLN A 273 16.49 -2.66 7.99
CA GLN A 273 16.81 -2.49 6.57
C GLN A 273 18.22 -2.99 6.27
N VAL A 274 19.18 -2.72 7.17
CA VAL A 274 20.54 -3.27 7.04
C VAL A 274 20.49 -4.80 7.03
N ALA A 275 19.79 -5.41 7.99
CA ALA A 275 19.66 -6.87 8.07
C ALA A 275 19.04 -7.47 6.81
N TYR A 276 17.95 -6.88 6.29
CA TYR A 276 17.29 -7.34 5.07
C TYR A 276 18.23 -7.31 3.85
N TYR A 277 18.91 -6.18 3.62
CA TYR A 277 19.81 -6.06 2.47
C TYR A 277 21.10 -6.85 2.65
N GLN A 278 21.56 -7.07 3.88
CA GLN A 278 22.69 -7.93 4.18
C GLN A 278 22.38 -9.39 3.84
N GLU A 279 21.20 -9.89 4.24
CA GLU A 279 20.73 -11.24 3.88
C GLU A 279 20.64 -11.41 2.36
N HIS A 280 20.06 -10.42 1.67
CA HIS A 280 20.02 -10.43 0.20
C HIS A 280 21.43 -10.42 -0.39
N TYR A 281 22.34 -9.58 0.11
CA TYR A 281 23.72 -9.50 -0.36
C TYR A 281 24.41 -10.86 -0.24
N GLU A 282 24.35 -11.51 0.93
CA GLU A 282 24.94 -12.82 1.19
C GLU A 282 24.34 -13.94 0.33
N LYS A 283 23.05 -13.85 0.01
CA LYS A 283 22.36 -14.83 -0.83
C LYS A 283 22.89 -14.84 -2.27
N PHE A 284 23.19 -13.66 -2.83
CA PHE A 284 23.51 -13.52 -4.26
C PHE A 284 24.96 -13.22 -4.55
N VAL A 285 25.67 -12.52 -3.65
CA VAL A 285 27.08 -12.22 -3.81
C VAL A 285 27.89 -13.39 -3.27
N LYS A 286 28.57 -14.09 -4.17
CA LYS A 286 29.52 -15.15 -3.82
C LYS A 286 30.94 -14.61 -3.91
N ASP A 287 31.76 -15.01 -2.93
CA ASP A 287 33.21 -14.77 -2.90
C ASP A 287 33.93 -15.42 -4.09
#